data_AF-A0A8J7DMP9-F1
#
_entry.id   AF-A0A8J7DMP9-F1
#
_cell.length_a   1.000
_cell.length_b   1.000
_cell.length_c   1.000
_cell.angle_alpha   90.00
_cell.angle_beta   90.00
_cell.angle_gamma   90.00
#
_symmetry.space_group_name_H-M   'P 1'
#
loop_
_entity.id
_entity.type
_entity.pdbx_description
1 polymer ?
#
loop_
_entity_poly.entity_id
_entity_poly.type
_entity_poly.pdbx_seq_one_letter_code
_entity_poly.pdbx_strand_id
1 'polypeptide(L)' 'MKANLSERITYDPDILCGKPIIRGMRISVEMILELLANGATSQEILEDYPRVST' A
#
# COMPACT_ATOMS: atom_id res chain seq x y z
N MET A 1 -1.83 1.13 -20.15
CA MET A 1 -3.00 1.09 -19.25
C MET A 1 -2.70 2.01 -18.07
N LYS A 2 -3.50 3.07 -17.84
CA LYS A 2 -3.30 3.94 -16.68
C LYS A 2 -3.83 3.23 -15.44
N ALA A 3 -2.99 3.03 -14.43
CA ALA A 3 -3.46 2.58 -13.13
C ALA A 3 -4.21 3.73 -12.46
N ASN A 4 -5.49 3.54 -12.16
CA ASN A 4 -6.29 4.51 -11.41
C ASN A 4 -5.94 4.41 -9.93
N LEU A 5 -5.03 5.25 -9.47
CA LEU A 5 -4.52 5.24 -8.10
C LEU A 5 -5.64 5.46 -7.06
N SER A 6 -6.66 6.25 -7.40
CA SER A 6 -7.84 6.53 -6.57
C SER A 6 -8.73 5.31 -6.31
N GLU A 7 -8.69 4.30 -7.18
CA GLU A 7 -9.47 3.07 -6.99
C GLU A 7 -8.81 2.15 -5.94
N ARG A 8 -7.47 2.22 -5.84
CA ARG A 8 -6.67 1.32 -5.00
C ARG A 8 -6.28 1.90 -3.65
N ILE A 9 -6.17 3.21 -3.53
CA ILE A 9 -5.79 3.90 -2.29
C ILE A 9 -7.04 4.54 -1.71
N THR A 10 -7.23 4.39 -0.39
CA THR A 10 -8.25 5.10 0.37
C THR A 10 -7.60 5.95 1.44
N TYR A 11 -8.24 7.06 1.76
CA TYR A 11 -7.87 7.97 2.84
C TYR A 11 -9.10 8.14 3.71
N ASP A 12 -8.94 7.90 5.00
CA ASP A 12 -9.99 8.08 5.99
C ASP A 12 -9.33 8.58 7.29
N PRO A 13 -9.69 9.78 7.78
CA PRO A 13 -9.09 10.35 9.00
C PRO A 13 -9.28 9.45 10.24
N ASP A 14 -10.33 8.64 10.27
CA ASP A 14 -10.64 7.72 11.37
C ASP A 14 -9.85 6.40 11.28
N ILE A 15 -9.18 6.14 10.14
CA ILE A 15 -8.40 4.93 9.89
C ILE A 15 -6.91 5.27 9.77
N LEU A 16 -6.10 4.60 10.60
CA LEU A 16 -4.64 4.73 10.58
C LEU A 16 -4.16 6.20 10.64
N CYS A 17 -4.83 7.02 11.46
CA CYS A 17 -4.55 8.44 11.65
C CYS A 17 -4.59 9.27 10.35
N GLY A 18 -5.49 8.91 9.41
CA GLY A 18 -5.57 9.59 8.12
C GLY A 18 -4.39 9.29 7.20
N LYS A 19 -3.60 8.24 7.44
CA LYS A 19 -2.59 7.84 6.45
C LYS A 19 -3.28 7.25 5.22
N PRO A 20 -2.82 7.56 4.00
CA PRO A 20 -3.27 6.85 2.80
C PRO A 20 -2.95 5.37 2.93
N ILE A 21 -3.98 4.53 2.83
CA ILE A 21 -3.86 3.08 2.93
C ILE A 21 -4.31 2.39 1.65
N ILE A 22 -3.79 1.19 1.42
CA ILE A 22 -4.27 0.32 0.35
C ILE A 22 -5.68 -0.16 0.72
N ARG A 23 -6.64 -0.02 -0.20
CA ARG A 23 -8.05 -0.32 0.05
C ARG A 23 -8.25 -1.76 0.49
N GLY A 24 -9.02 -1.96 1.56
CA GLY A 24 -9.28 -3.30 2.11
C GLY A 24 -8.10 -3.89 2.88
N MET A 25 -7.06 -3.07 3.14
CA MET A 25 -5.90 -3.39 3.97
C MET A 25 -5.66 -2.26 4.98
N ARG A 26 -5.00 -2.56 6.11
CA ARG A 26 -4.53 -1.55 7.06
C ARG A 26 -3.03 -1.27 6.87
N ILE A 27 -2.60 -1.27 5.61
CA ILE A 27 -1.21 -1.03 5.21
C ILE A 27 -1.13 0.36 4.59
N SER A 28 -0.27 1.22 5.14
CA SER A 28 -0.04 2.53 4.56
C SER A 28 0.78 2.42 3.28
N VAL A 29 0.52 3.33 2.35
CA VAL A 29 1.33 3.48 1.14
C VAL A 29 2.77 3.84 1.50
N GLU A 30 2.93 4.66 2.54
CA GLU A 30 4.23 5.04 3.12
C GLU A 30 5.05 3.81 3.53
N MET A 31 4.47 2.83 4.22
CA MET A 31 5.18 1.63 4.64
C MET A 31 5.73 0.84 3.44
N ILE A 32 4.94 0.71 2.38
CA ILE A 32 5.40 0.03 1.15
C ILE A 32 6.55 0.81 0.49
N LEU A 33 6.46 2.14 0.46
CA LEU A 33 7.54 2.99 -0.06
C LEU A 33 8.81 2.90 0.80
N GLU A 34 8.69 2.82 2.13
CA GLU A 34 9.81 2.61 3.04
C GLU A 34 10.48 1.25 2.83
N LEU A 35 9.71 0.18 2.63
CA LEU A 35 10.26 -1.15 2.32
C LEU A 35 11.06 -1.12 1.02
N LEU A 36 10.48 -0.51 -0.04
CA LEU A 36 11.17 -0.32 -1.31
C LEU A 36 12.44 0.54 -1.14
N ALA A 37 12.37 1.61 -0.35
CA ALA A 37 13.52 2.48 -0.08
C ALA A 37 14.63 1.77 0.70
N ASN A 38 14.28 0.83 1.58
CA ASN A 38 15.21 -0.03 2.29
C ASN A 38 15.75 -1.19 1.45
N GLY A 39 15.37 -1.28 0.17
CA GLY A 39 15.89 -2.27 -0.78
C GLY A 39 15.06 -3.54 -0.90
N ALA A 40 13.88 -3.61 -0.28
CA ALA A 40 12.96 -4.71 -0.52
C ALA A 40 12.49 -4.68 -1.97
N THR A 41 12.42 -5.85 -2.59
CA THR A 41 11.88 -6.03 -3.93
C THR A 41 10.36 -6.09 -3.87
N SER A 42 9.71 -5.77 -5.00
CA SER A 42 8.26 -5.93 -5.11
C SER A 42 7.82 -7.38 -4.87
N GLN A 43 8.67 -8.37 -5.16
CA GLN A 43 8.34 -9.77 -4.93
C GLN A 43 8.33 -10.11 -3.44
N GLU A 44 9.35 -9.71 -2.68
CA GLU A 44 9.39 -9.90 -1.21
C GLU A 44 8.19 -9.21 -0.53
N ILE A 45 7.87 -7.99 -0.96
CA ILE A 45 6.69 -7.27 -0.46
C ILE A 45 5.39 -8.04 -0.75
N LEU A 46 5.30 -8.74 -1.88
CA LEU A 46 4.12 -9.53 -2.23
C LEU A 46 4.08 -10.89 -1.54
N GLU A 47 5.22 -11.45 -1.14
CA GLU A 47 5.28 -12.64 -0.30
C GLU A 47 4.73 -12.32 1.11
N ASP A 48 5.12 -11.17 1.67
CA ASP A 48 4.64 -10.71 2.97
C ASP A 48 3.20 -10.15 2.91
N TYR A 49 2.85 -9.47 1.80
CA TYR A 49 1.57 -8.81 1.60
C TYR A 49 0.92 -9.14 0.25
N PRO A 50 0.44 -10.37 0.03
CA PRO A 50 -0.06 -10.82 -1.28
C PRO A 50 -1.22 -9.99 -1.84
N ARG A 51 -2.04 -9.42 -0.96
CA ARG A 51 -3.22 -8.61 -1.33
C ARG A 51 -2.85 -7.20 -1.82
N VAL A 52 -1.57 -6.80 -1.81
CA VAL A 52 -1.10 -5.50 -2.30
C VAL A 52 -1.10 -5.42 -3.84
N SER A 53 -1.09 -6.55 -4.57
CA SER A 53 -1.14 -6.56 -6.04
C SER A 53 -2.55 -6.76 -6.60
N THR A 54 -3.40 -7.52 -5.90
CA THR A 54 -4.79 -7.82 -6.30
C THR A 54 -5.70 -6.61 -6.16
#